data_AF-A0A6B3HCQ1-F1
#
_entry.id   AF-A0A6B3HCQ1-F1
#
_cell.length_a   1.000
_cell.length_b   1.000
_cell.length_c   1.000
_cell.angle_alpha   90.00
_cell.angle_beta   90.00
_cell.angle_gamma   90.00
#
_symmetry.space_group_name_H-M   'P 1'
#
loop_
_entity.id
_entity.type
_entity.pdbx_description
1 polymer ?
#
loop_
_entity_poly.entity_id
_entity_poly.type
_entity_poly.pdbx_seq_one_letter_code
_entity_poly.pdbx_strand_id
1 'polypeptide(L)'
;RATEPAEKAEALHRLGELAWERGEPEEAVAQFDAALRTDSGHHASLAGKARALVALERTDEALAAYQSAVTGLPRPEYVLE
;
A
#
# COMPACT_ATOMS: atom_id res chain seq x y z
N ARG A 1 6.23 -21.79 10.93
CA ARG A 1 5.19 -20.88 11.44
C ARG A 1 5.04 -19.76 10.40
N ALA A 2 4.02 -19.85 9.55
CA ALA A 2 3.73 -18.83 8.53
C ALA A 2 2.68 -17.82 9.01
N THR A 3 2.29 -17.87 10.28
CA THR A 3 1.13 -17.17 10.84
C THR A 3 1.46 -15.72 11.22
N GLU A 4 2.62 -15.46 11.82
CA GLU A 4 2.98 -14.11 12.29
C GLU A 4 3.00 -13.01 11.21
N PRO A 5 3.58 -13.19 10.01
CA PRO A 5 3.52 -12.17 8.97
C PRO A 5 2.12 -11.99 8.37
N ALA A 6 1.36 -13.07 8.21
CA ALA A 6 0.00 -13.03 7.67
C ALA A 6 -0.99 -12.36 8.66
N GLU A 7 -0.91 -12.71 9.95
CA GLU A 7 -1.71 -12.08 11.00
C GLU A 7 -1.39 -10.59 11.15
N LYS A 8 -0.11 -10.22 11.01
CA LYS A 8 0.30 -8.82 11.01
C LYS A 8 -0.22 -8.06 9.79
N ALA A 9 -0.21 -8.67 8.60
CA ALA A 9 -0.78 -8.06 7.40
C ALA A 9 -2.30 -7.86 7.52
N GLU A 10 -3.01 -8.84 8.08
CA GLU A 10 -4.44 -8.77 8.37
C GLU A 10 -4.76 -7.65 9.40
N ALA A 11 -3.93 -7.51 10.45
CA ALA A 11 -4.10 -6.43 11.43
C ALA A 11 -3.90 -5.04 10.79
N LEU A 12 -2.87 -4.90 9.95
CA LEU A 12 -2.60 -3.65 9.22
C LEU A 12 -3.70 -3.36 8.18
N HIS A 13 -4.26 -4.38 7.54
CA HIS A 13 -5.42 -4.26 6.67
C HIS A 13 -6.61 -3.65 7.41
N ARG A 14 -6.95 -4.18 8.59
CA ARG A 14 -8.05 -3.67 9.42
C ARG A 14 -7.82 -2.23 9.86
N LEU A 15 -6.59 -1.85 10.18
CA LEU A 15 -6.26 -0.45 10.49
C LEU A 15 -6.49 0.46 9.27
N GLY A 16 -6.15 0.00 8.07
CA GLY A 16 -6.43 0.72 6.83
C GLY A 16 -7.92 0.86 6.55
N GLU A 17 -8.72 -0.17 6.83
CA GLU A 17 -10.18 -0.09 6.72
C GLU A 17 -10.78 0.92 7.71
N LEU A 18 -10.32 0.93 8.96
CA LEU A 18 -10.78 1.90 9.95
C LEU A 18 -10.43 3.34 9.56
N ALA A 19 -9.23 3.58 9.02
CA ALA A 19 -8.85 4.90 8.50
C ALA A 19 -9.73 5.31 7.31
N TRP A 20 -10.03 4.38 6.42
CA TRP A 20 -10.95 4.61 5.31
C TRP A 20 -12.36 5.01 5.80
N GLU A 21 -12.90 4.29 6.78
CA GLU A 21 -14.22 4.59 7.36
C GLU A 21 -14.27 5.96 8.06
N ARG A 22 -13.13 6.42 8.59
CA ARG A 22 -12.99 7.77 9.18
C ARG A 22 -12.90 8.89 8.14
N GLY A 23 -12.82 8.55 6.85
CA GLY A 23 -12.61 9.52 5.79
C GLY A 23 -11.16 10.01 5.72
N GLU A 24 -10.21 9.19 6.16
CA GLU A 24 -8.76 9.48 6.14
C GLU A 24 -8.07 8.60 5.08
N PRO A 25 -8.31 8.82 3.78
CA PRO A 25 -7.84 7.92 2.73
C PRO A 25 -6.31 7.91 2.56
N GLU A 26 -5.57 8.99 2.89
CA GLU A 26 -4.09 8.93 2.93
C GLU A 26 -3.57 7.94 3.99
N GLU A 27 -4.13 7.98 5.20
CA GLU A 27 -3.75 7.08 6.28
C GLU A 27 -4.15 5.64 5.94
N ALA A 28 -5.31 5.45 5.31
CA ALA A 28 -5.73 4.14 4.81
C ALA A 28 -4.69 3.55 3.84
N VAL A 29 -4.22 4.34 2.86
CA VAL A 29 -3.16 3.92 1.93
C VAL A 29 -1.89 3.53 2.69
N ALA A 30 -1.46 4.32 3.67
CA ALA A 30 -0.25 4.04 4.45
C ALA A 30 -0.33 2.69 5.20
N GLN A 31 -1.49 2.38 5.78
CA GLN A 31 -1.72 1.12 6.48
C GLN A 31 -1.81 -0.07 5.53
N PHE A 32 -2.47 0.07 4.38
CA PHE A 32 -2.48 -0.97 3.36
C PHE A 32 -1.08 -1.21 2.79
N ASP A 33 -0.28 -0.17 2.59
CA ASP A 33 1.13 -0.32 2.19
C ASP A 33 1.97 -1.02 3.25
N ALA A 34 1.73 -0.77 4.53
CA ALA A 34 2.39 -1.51 5.61
C ALA A 34 2.00 -2.98 5.61
N ALA A 35 0.72 -3.30 5.36
CA ALA A 35 0.25 -4.67 5.22
C ALA A 35 0.97 -5.37 4.05
N LEU A 36 1.08 -4.71 2.90
CA LEU A 36 1.72 -5.25 1.69
C LEU A 36 3.24 -5.38 1.80
N ARG A 37 3.91 -4.56 2.63
CA ARG A 37 5.32 -4.78 2.99
C ARG A 37 5.52 -6.00 3.87
N THR A 38 4.51 -6.39 4.64
CA THR A 38 4.56 -7.56 5.52
C THR A 38 4.19 -8.84 4.77
N ASP A 39 3.14 -8.77 3.96
CA ASP A 39 2.70 -9.80 3.05
C ASP A 39 2.30 -9.17 1.71
N SER A 40 3.21 -9.27 0.73
CA SER A 40 2.99 -8.75 -0.62
C SER A 40 1.82 -9.41 -1.35
N GLY A 41 1.38 -10.58 -0.88
CA GLY A 41 0.24 -11.32 -1.42
C GLY A 41 -1.10 -11.00 -0.74
N HIS A 42 -1.15 -10.05 0.18
CA HIS A 42 -2.38 -9.74 0.92
C HIS A 42 -3.43 -9.04 0.05
N HIS A 43 -4.24 -9.84 -0.65
CA HIS A 43 -5.21 -9.37 -1.65
C HIS A 43 -6.20 -8.33 -1.11
N ALA A 44 -6.64 -8.46 0.14
CA ALA A 44 -7.57 -7.50 0.74
C ALA A 44 -6.92 -6.11 0.90
N SER A 45 -5.62 -6.04 1.18
CA SER A 45 -4.88 -4.78 1.26
C SER A 45 -4.63 -4.16 -0.10
N LEU A 46 -4.43 -4.97 -1.15
CA LEU A 46 -4.37 -4.47 -2.53
C LEU A 46 -5.69 -3.80 -2.93
N ALA A 47 -6.82 -4.45 -2.64
CA ALA A 47 -8.14 -3.90 -2.93
C ALA A 47 -8.43 -2.62 -2.13
N GLY A 48 -8.13 -2.64 -0.82
CA GLY A 48 -8.28 -1.48 0.06
C GLY A 48 -7.44 -0.28 -0.40
N LYS A 49 -6.17 -0.52 -0.76
CA LYS A 49 -5.27 0.52 -1.30
C LYS A 49 -5.81 1.12 -2.58
N ALA A 50 -6.26 0.28 -3.52
CA ALA A 50 -6.83 0.76 -4.79
C ALA A 50 -8.05 1.67 -4.56
N ARG A 51 -8.97 1.28 -3.68
CA ARG A 51 -10.13 2.10 -3.31
C ARG A 51 -9.71 3.44 -2.73
N ALA A 52 -8.77 3.43 -1.78
CA ALA A 52 -8.30 4.64 -1.12
C ALA A 52 -7.56 5.60 -2.08
N LEU A 53 -6.76 5.07 -3.01
CA LEU A 53 -6.09 5.86 -4.04
C LEU A 53 -7.06 6.51 -5.03
N VAL A 54 -8.13 5.79 -5.44
CA VAL A 54 -9.18 6.36 -6.31
C VAL A 54 -9.87 7.53 -5.62
N ALA A 55 -10.19 7.38 -4.34
CA ALA A 55 -10.92 8.38 -3.57
C ALA A 55 -10.12 9.65 -3.29
N LEU A 56 -8.78 9.54 -3.27
CA LEU A 56 -7.93 10.69 -3.10
C LEU A 56 -7.96 11.61 -4.33
N GLU A 57 -8.40 11.15 -5.51
CA GLU A 57 -8.24 11.85 -6.80
C GLU A 57 -6.78 12.26 -7.12
N ARG A 58 -5.82 11.94 -6.24
CA ARG A 58 -4.38 12.22 -6.29
C ARG A 58 -3.69 11.25 -7.23
N THR A 59 -4.18 11.18 -8.46
CA THR A 59 -3.61 10.33 -9.52
C THR A 59 -2.12 10.64 -9.72
N ASP A 60 -1.72 11.92 -9.60
CA ASP A 60 -0.32 12.36 -9.71
C ASP A 60 0.57 11.97 -8.52
N GLU A 61 0.10 12.09 -7.28
CA GLU A 61 0.88 11.67 -6.11
C GLU A 61 0.90 10.15 -5.93
N ALA A 62 -0.16 9.46 -6.35
CA ALA A 62 -0.18 8.00 -6.48
C ALA A 62 0.87 7.53 -7.50
N LEU A 63 1.04 8.25 -8.62
CA LEU A 63 2.06 7.94 -9.63
C LEU A 63 3.48 8.16 -9.09
N ALA A 64 3.72 9.26 -8.37
CA ALA A 64 5.03 9.56 -7.75
C ALA A 64 5.38 8.56 -6.63
N ALA A 65 4.40 8.16 -5.81
CA ALA A 65 4.56 7.15 -4.77
C ALA A 65 4.77 5.75 -5.37
N TYR A 66 4.08 5.40 -6.46
CA TYR A 66 4.34 4.18 -7.23
C TYR A 66 5.74 4.19 -7.84
N GLN A 67 6.19 5.31 -8.42
CA GLN A 67 7.55 5.45 -8.98
C GLN A 67 8.61 5.29 -7.89
N SER A 68 8.43 5.91 -6.73
CA SER A 68 9.38 5.79 -5.61
C SER A 68 9.38 4.40 -4.98
N ALA A 69 8.21 3.77 -4.79
CA ALA A 69 8.10 2.40 -4.29
C ALA A 69 8.70 1.37 -5.26
N VAL A 70 8.60 1.61 -6.58
CA VAL A 70 9.27 0.84 -7.62
C VAL A 70 10.78 1.07 -7.63
N THR A 71 11.25 2.25 -7.25
CA THR A 71 12.67 2.62 -7.22
C THR A 71 13.35 2.20 -5.91
N GLY A 72 12.59 2.01 -4.83
CA GLY A 72 13.05 1.45 -3.55
C GLY A 72 13.20 -0.07 -3.55
N LEU A 73 12.69 -0.75 -4.57
CA LEU A 73 13.23 -2.04 -5.00
C LEU A 73 14.48 -1.73 -5.83
N PRO A 74 15.67 -2.24 -5.50
CA PRO A 74 16.83 -2.07 -6.36
C PRO A 74 16.51 -2.71 -7.71
N ARG A 75 16.14 -1.88 -8.70
CA ARG A 75 16.07 -2.28 -10.10
C ARG A 75 17.39 -1.89 -10.76
N PRO A 76 17.90 -2.74 -11.67
CA PRO A 76 19.15 -2.51 -12.38
C PRO A 76 19.03 -1.22 -13.19
N GLU A 77 20.16 -0.52 -13.24
CA GLU A 77 20.46 0.69 -13.99
C GLU A 77 19.65 0.82 -15.29
N TYR A 78 18.75 1.79 -15.35
CA TYR A 78 18.41 2.43 -16.62
C TYR A 78 18.99 3.84 -16.57
N VAL A 79 20.26 3.93 -16.93
CA VAL A 79 20.88 5.16 -17.41
C VAL A 79 20.16 5.50 -18.71
N LEU A 80 19.42 6.61 -18.72
CA LEU A 80 18.97 7.24 -19.95
C LEU A 80 20.17 7.98 -20.55
N GLU A 81 20.74 7.43 -21.62
CA GLU A 81 21.32 8.22 -22.71
C GLU A 81 20.25 8.52 -23.75
#